data_AF-A0A1Q7VT29-F1
#
_entry.id   AF-A0A1Q7VT29-F1
#
_cell.length_a   1.000
_cell.length_b   1.000
_cell.length_c   1.000
_cell.angle_alpha   90.00
_cell.angle_beta   90.00
_cell.angle_gamma   90.00
#
_symmetry.space_group_name_H-M   'P 1'
#
loop_
_entity.id
_entity.type
_entity.pdbx_description
1 polymer ?
#
loop_
_entity_poly.entity_id
_entity_poly.type
_entity_poly.pdbx_seq_one_letter_code
_entity_poly.pdbx_strand_id
1 'polypeptide(L)'
;MRIGIITWGRVSSVLPLHSWEIYDERAVITGSMTGTAVLTTRADVDAYLELFDTLERLAVYGEDAREVLTRVANRYRELAGVGVSG
;
A
#
# COMPACT_ATOMS: atom_id res chain seq x y z
N MET A 1 8.68 -12.85 -0.03
CA MET A 1 7.68 -11.76 0.11
C MET A 1 8.41 -10.47 0.47
N ARG A 2 8.13 -9.36 -0.22
CA ARG A 2 8.70 -8.04 0.06
C ARG A 2 7.56 -7.05 0.34
N ILE A 3 7.61 -6.36 1.47
CA ILE A 3 6.59 -5.38 1.88
C ILE A 3 7.20 -4.00 1.83
N GLY A 4 6.57 -3.09 1.09
CA GLY A 4 6.90 -1.67 1.05
C GLY A 4 5.96 -0.87 1.92
N ILE A 5 6.48 0.11 2.66
CA ILE A 5 5.69 1.05 3.46
C ILE A 5 5.95 2.46 2.96
N ILE A 6 4.91 3.17 2.51
CA ILE A 6 5.00 4.61 2.28
C ILE A 6 4.79 5.31 3.61
N THR A 7 5.81 6.02 4.08
CA THR A 7 5.79 6.71 5.37
C THR A 7 4.91 7.96 5.32
N TRP A 8 4.24 8.26 6.44
CA TRP A 8 3.49 9.52 6.60
C TRP A 8 4.34 10.76 6.28
N GLY A 9 3.75 11.75 5.62
CA GLY A 9 4.42 13.00 5.23
C GLY A 9 5.23 12.92 3.92
N ARG A 10 5.30 11.74 3.28
CA ARG A 10 5.95 11.62 1.97
C ARG A 10 5.08 12.27 0.89
N VAL A 11 5.67 13.20 0.14
CA VAL A 11 5.00 13.83 -1.01
C VAL A 11 4.82 12.79 -2.11
N SER A 12 3.60 12.70 -2.65
CA SER A 12 3.26 11.81 -3.76
C SER A 12 2.50 12.59 -4.82
N SER A 13 2.78 12.31 -6.09
CA SER A 13 2.00 12.79 -7.24
C SER A 13 0.79 11.90 -7.55
N VAL A 14 0.69 10.74 -6.89
CA VAL A 14 -0.36 9.74 -7.10
C VAL A 14 -1.04 9.35 -5.78
N LEU A 15 -2.34 9.09 -5.84
CA LEU A 15 -3.12 8.59 -4.70
C LEU A 15 -4.03 7.45 -5.17
N PRO A 16 -3.63 6.18 -4.95
CA PRO A 16 -4.49 5.06 -5.27
C PRO A 16 -5.70 5.03 -4.34
N LEU A 17 -6.90 5.10 -4.91
CA LEU A 17 -8.16 5.11 -4.15
C LEU A 17 -8.63 3.71 -3.73
N HIS A 18 -8.16 2.69 -4.45
CA HIS A 18 -8.59 1.30 -4.33
C HIS A 18 -7.37 0.38 -4.36
N SER A 19 -7.47 -0.79 -3.72
CA SER A 19 -6.44 -1.81 -3.83
C SER A 19 -6.52 -2.54 -5.17
N TRP A 20 -5.39 -3.09 -5.59
CA TRP A 20 -5.30 -3.93 -6.78
C TRP A 20 -4.24 -5.00 -6.61
N GLU A 21 -4.31 -6.00 -7.47
CA GLU A 21 -3.36 -7.10 -7.59
C GLU A 21 -2.96 -7.21 -9.06
N ILE A 22 -1.66 -7.29 -9.33
CA ILE A 22 -1.12 -7.51 -10.68
C ILE A 22 -0.65 -8.96 -10.77
N TYR A 23 -1.08 -9.67 -11.81
CA TYR A 23 -0.67 -11.03 -12.11
C TYR A 23 0.20 -11.00 -13.38
N ASP A 24 1.49 -11.26 -13.16
CA ASP A 24 2.55 -11.08 -14.16
C ASP A 24 2.45 -9.68 -14.80
N GLU A 25 2.40 -9.63 -16.14
CA GLU A 25 2.14 -8.41 -16.92
C GLU A 25 0.92 -8.64 -17.82
N ARG A 26 -0.09 -9.35 -17.29
CA ARG A 26 -1.22 -9.85 -18.11
C ARG A 26 -2.59 -9.52 -17.55
N ALA A 27 -2.71 -9.36 -16.23
CA ALA A 27 -3.99 -9.05 -15.63
C ALA A 27 -3.84 -8.19 -14.38
N VAL A 28 -4.82 -7.32 -14.17
CA VAL A 28 -5.02 -6.57 -12.93
C VAL A 28 -6.40 -6.88 -12.39
N ILE A 29 -6.47 -7.21 -11.11
CA ILE A 29 -7.73 -7.31 -10.37
C ILE A 29 -7.81 -6.12 -9.44
N THR A 30 -8.86 -5.30 -9.56
CA THR A 30 -9.07 -4.14 -8.68
C THR A 30 -10.49 -4.15 -8.14
N GLY A 31 -10.61 -3.88 -6.84
CA GLY A 31 -11.89 -3.78 -6.14
C GLY A 31 -12.25 -2.33 -5.87
N SER A 32 -13.42 -1.92 -6.34
CA SER A 32 -14.06 -0.66 -5.97
C SER A 32 -15.12 -0.90 -4.88
N MET A 33 -15.70 0.18 -4.35
CA MET A 33 -16.81 0.08 -3.40
C MET A 33 -17.99 -0.74 -3.94
N THR A 34 -18.22 -0.70 -5.25
CA THR A 34 -19.42 -1.28 -5.89
C THR A 34 -19.16 -2.61 -6.59
N GLY A 35 -17.93 -3.09 -6.65
CA GLY A 35 -17.60 -4.35 -7.29
C GLY A 35 -16.14 -4.48 -7.72
N THR A 36 -15.84 -5.63 -8.33
CA THR A 36 -14.49 -6.01 -8.77
C THR A 36 -14.41 -6.02 -10.29
N ALA A 37 -13.31 -5.52 -10.83
CA ALA A 37 -12.99 -5.59 -12.26
C ALA A 37 -11.74 -6.45 -12.49
N VAL A 38 -11.76 -7.20 -13.60
CA VAL A 38 -10.60 -7.94 -14.13
C VAL A 38 -10.19 -7.26 -15.43
N LEU A 39 -9.03 -6.62 -15.43
CA LEU A 39 -8.49 -5.87 -16.56
C LEU A 39 -7.39 -6.70 -17.21
N THR A 40 -7.49 -6.92 -18.53
CA THR A 40 -6.55 -7.77 -19.29
C THR A 40 -6.05 -7.10 -20.57
N THR A 41 -6.51 -5.89 -20.87
CA THR A 41 -5.96 -5.15 -22.00
C THR A 41 -4.57 -4.65 -21.64
N ARG A 42 -3.67 -4.61 -22.63
CA ARG A 42 -2.30 -4.16 -22.40
C ARG A 42 -2.23 -2.73 -21.85
N ALA A 43 -3.07 -1.83 -22.38
CA ALA A 43 -3.13 -0.45 -21.90
C ALA A 43 -3.54 -0.35 -20.43
N ASP A 44 -4.51 -1.17 -19.99
CA ASP A 44 -4.93 -1.18 -18.58
C ASP A 44 -3.80 -1.71 -17.68
N VAL A 45 -3.17 -2.83 -18.08
CA VAL A 45 -2.09 -3.44 -17.29
C VAL A 45 -0.89 -2.50 -17.19
N ASP A 46 -0.48 -1.88 -18.30
CA ASP A 46 0.65 -0.94 -18.35
C ASP A 46 0.42 0.26 -17.40
N ALA A 47 -0.80 0.80 -17.35
CA ALA A 47 -1.13 1.91 -16.46
C ALA A 47 -0.98 1.54 -14.96
N TYR A 48 -1.34 0.31 -14.58
CA TYR A 48 -1.17 -0.15 -13.20
C TYR A 48 0.28 -0.53 -12.86
N LEU A 49 1.05 -1.01 -13.83
CA LEU A 49 2.49 -1.21 -13.67
C LEU A 49 3.19 0.13 -13.42
N GLU A 50 2.89 1.16 -14.21
CA GLU A 50 3.44 2.52 -14.01
C GLU A 50 3.05 3.13 -12.65
N LEU A 51 1.80 2.92 -12.21
CA LEU A 51 1.35 3.32 -10.89
C LEU A 51 2.12 2.59 -9.78
N PHE A 52 2.28 1.27 -9.92
CA PHE A 52 3.01 0.46 -8.96
C PHE A 52 4.48 0.90 -8.86
N ASP A 53 5.16 1.09 -9.98
CA ASP A 53 6.53 1.61 -10.08
C ASP A 53 6.69 2.96 -9.35
N THR A 54 5.71 3.84 -9.49
CA THR A 54 5.72 5.14 -8.82
C THR A 54 5.64 4.99 -7.31
N LEU A 55 4.77 4.12 -6.81
CA LEU A 55 4.62 3.87 -5.37
C LEU A 55 5.81 3.10 -4.80
N GLU A 56 6.38 2.19 -5.58
CA GLU A 56 7.54 1.40 -5.20
C GLU A 56 8.73 2.30 -4.85
N ARG A 57 8.97 3.34 -5.67
CA ARG A 57 10.01 4.35 -5.42
C ARG A 57 9.77 5.22 -4.18
N LEU A 58 8.52 5.32 -3.71
CA LEU A 58 8.17 6.09 -2.51
C LEU A 58 8.25 5.26 -1.22
N ALA A 59 8.22 3.94 -1.34
CA ALA A 59 8.19 3.05 -0.19
C ALA A 59 9.59 2.81 0.41
N VAL A 60 9.60 2.53 1.72
CA VAL A 60 10.75 1.91 2.41
C VAL A 60 10.52 0.41 2.54
N TYR A 61 11.59 -0.36 2.65
CA TYR A 61 11.57 -1.83 2.63
C TYR A 61 12.45 -2.41 3.73
N GLY A 62 12.33 -3.71 3.98
CA GLY A 62 13.23 -4.44 4.88
C GLY A 62 13.19 -3.90 6.31
N GLU A 63 14.36 -3.59 6.86
CA GLU A 63 14.49 -3.10 8.24
C GLU A 63 13.83 -1.74 8.45
N ASP A 64 13.92 -0.81 7.49
CA ASP A 64 13.24 0.50 7.60
C ASP A 64 11.72 0.34 7.69
N ALA A 65 11.15 -0.58 6.90
CA ALA A 65 9.73 -0.91 6.99
C ALA A 65 9.36 -1.53 8.34
N ARG A 66 10.22 -2.42 8.86
CA ARG A 66 10.05 -3.04 10.18
C ARG A 66 10.11 -2.02 11.31
N GLU A 67 10.98 -1.03 11.22
CA GLU A 67 11.08 0.07 12.18
C GLU A 67 9.79 0.89 12.20
N VAL A 68 9.27 1.26 11.02
CA VAL A 68 8.01 1.99 10.90
C VAL A 68 6.86 1.22 11.56
N LEU A 69 6.73 -0.07 11.26
CA LEU A 69 5.68 -0.93 11.83
C LEU A 69 5.84 -1.09 13.34
N THR A 70 7.07 -1.28 13.84
CA THR A 70 7.37 -1.39 15.28
C THR A 70 6.97 -0.13 16.02
N ARG A 71 7.33 1.04 15.48
CA ARG A 71 6.98 2.34 16.05
C ARG A 71 5.47 2.53 16.13
N VAL A 72 4.74 2.24 15.04
CA VAL A 72 3.27 2.34 15.03
C VAL A 72 2.65 1.38 16.04
N ALA A 73 3.11 0.12 16.09
CA ALA A 73 2.60 -0.86 17.04
C ALA A 73 2.81 -0.44 18.50
N ASN A 74 4.00 0.07 18.85
CA ASN A 74 4.28 0.60 20.19
C ASN A 74 3.34 1.75 20.55
N ARG A 75 3.13 2.68 19.61
CA ARG A 75 2.20 3.81 19.82
C ARG A 75 0.78 3.36 20.12
N TYR A 76 0.27 2.35 19.41
CA TYR A 76 -1.06 1.79 19.68
C TYR A 76 -1.15 1.08 21.04
N ARG A 77 -0.10 0.35 21.44
CA ARG A 77 -0.05 -0.29 22.77
C ARG A 77 -0.06 0.73 23.90
N GLU A 78 0.69 1.82 23.76
CA GLU A 78 0.68 2.92 24.72
C GLU A 78 -0.72 3.54 24.84
N LEU A 79 -1.38 3.83 23.70
CA LEU A 79 -2.74 4.37 23.69
C LEU A 79 -3.75 3.43 24.36
N ALA A 80 -3.63 2.12 24.11
CA ALA A 80 -4.49 1.12 24.74
C ALA A 80 -4.23 0.99 26.25
N GLY A 81 -2.96 1.12 26.68
CA GLY A 81 -2.58 1.11 28.09
C GLY A 81 -3.03 2.34 28.88
N VAL A 82 -3.27 3.47 28.22
CA VAL A 82 -3.85 4.68 28.82
C VAL A 82 -5.39 4.58 28.96
N GLY A 83 -6.04 3.58 28.35
CA GLY A 83 -7.49 3.42 28.33
C GLY A 83 -8.12 2.54 29.42
N VAL A 84 -7.34 1.99 30.37
CA VAL A 84 -7.86 1.17 31.49
C VAL A 84 -7.50 1.82 32.82
N SER A 85 -8.03 3.03 33.02
CA SER A 85 -8.03 3.75 34.30
C SER A 85 -9.19 4.74 34.26
N GLY A 86 -10.40 4.22 34.41
CA GLY A 86 -11.66 4.98 34.46
C GLY A 86 -12.73 4.13 35.12
#